data_AF-G1T804-F1
#
_entry.id   AF-G1T804-F1
#
_cell.length_a   1.000
_cell.length_b   1.000
_cell.length_c   1.000
_cell.angle_alpha   90.00
_cell.angle_beta   90.00
_cell.angle_gamma   90.00
#
_symmetry.space_group_name_H-M   'P 1'
#
loop_
_entity.id
_entity.type
_entity.pdbx_description
1 polymer ?
#
loop_
_entity_poly.entity_id
_entity_poly.type
_entity_poly.pdbx_seq_one_letter_code
_entity_poly.pdbx_strand_id
1 'polypeptide(L)'
;GQPAVTPSVILFPPSSEELKDNKATLVCLINDFYPRTVKVNWKADGNSVTQGVDTTQPSKQSNNKYAASSFLSLSANQWKSYQSVTCQVTHEGHTVEKSLAPAECQPAVTPSVILFPPSSEELKDNKATLVCLINDFYPGTVKVNWKADGTPVTQGVDTTQPSKQSNSKYAASSFLSLSANQWKSYQSVTCQVTHEGHTVEKSLAPAECQPVVTPSLTLFPPSSEELKDNKATLVCLINDFYPGTVTVNWKADGTSITQGMDTTQPSKESNNKYAASSFLSLSANQWKSYQRATCQVTHEGQAMERSLVPAECS
;
A
#
# COMPACT_ATOMS: atom_id res chain seq x y z
N GLY A 1 6.07 -59.38 21.29
CA GLY A 1 5.00 -58.36 21.23
C GLY A 1 5.34 -57.35 20.15
N GLN A 2 4.34 -56.68 19.57
CA GLN A 2 4.57 -55.55 18.67
C GLN A 2 5.40 -54.47 19.41
N PRO A 3 6.40 -53.84 18.78
CA PRO A 3 7.23 -52.83 19.42
C PRO A 3 6.41 -51.57 19.75
N ALA A 4 6.79 -50.88 20.83
CA ALA A 4 6.21 -49.59 21.16
C ALA A 4 6.49 -48.56 20.06
N VAL A 5 5.51 -47.72 19.77
CA VAL A 5 5.59 -46.65 18.77
C VAL A 5 5.06 -45.37 19.39
N THR A 6 5.91 -44.35 19.43
CA THR A 6 5.58 -43.00 19.92
C THR A 6 4.58 -42.32 18.99
N PRO A 7 3.57 -41.59 19.51
CA PRO A 7 2.58 -40.90 18.69
C PRO A 7 3.16 -39.78 17.82
N SER A 8 2.55 -39.57 16.65
CA SER A 8 2.60 -38.31 15.92
C SER A 8 1.52 -37.37 16.47
N VAL A 9 1.91 -36.16 16.88
CA VAL A 9 1.01 -35.17 17.48
C VAL A 9 0.93 -33.94 16.58
N ILE A 10 -0.30 -33.56 16.22
CA ILE A 10 -0.62 -32.35 15.46
C ILE A 10 -1.63 -31.53 16.26
N LEU A 11 -1.36 -30.24 16.43
CA LEU A 11 -2.23 -29.31 17.14
C LEU A 11 -2.80 -28.30 16.13
N PHE A 12 -4.12 -28.19 16.10
CA PHE A 12 -4.85 -27.26 15.23
C PHE A 12 -5.44 -26.11 16.04
N PRO A 13 -5.40 -24.88 15.49
CA PRO A 13 -6.02 -23.73 16.12
C PRO A 13 -7.54 -23.74 15.97
N PRO A 14 -8.25 -22.87 16.71
CA PRO A 14 -9.67 -22.58 16.46
C PRO A 14 -9.87 -21.98 15.07
N SER A 15 -11.04 -22.23 14.47
CA SER A 15 -11.39 -21.62 13.18
C SER A 15 -11.70 -20.13 13.33
N SER A 16 -11.46 -19.37 12.26
CA SER A 16 -11.77 -17.93 12.24
C SER A 16 -13.27 -17.66 12.37
N GLU A 17 -14.11 -18.55 11.85
CA GLU A 17 -15.57 -18.50 11.97
C GLU A 17 -16.02 -18.68 13.42
N GLU A 18 -15.51 -19.70 14.12
CA GLU A 18 -15.88 -20.00 15.51
C GLU A 18 -15.49 -18.85 16.47
N LEU A 19 -14.34 -18.21 16.22
CA LEU A 19 -13.86 -17.08 17.02
C LEU A 19 -14.78 -15.85 16.95
N LYS A 20 -15.59 -15.70 15.90
CA LYS A 20 -16.58 -14.61 15.78
C LYS A 20 -17.76 -14.81 16.72
N ASP A 21 -18.10 -16.07 17.03
CA ASP A 21 -19.18 -16.45 17.94
C ASP A 21 -18.71 -16.57 19.40
N ASN A 22 -17.56 -15.95 19.72
CA ASN A 22 -16.89 -16.00 21.03
C ASN A 22 -16.55 -17.42 21.52
N LYS A 23 -16.34 -18.37 20.61
CA LYS A 23 -15.94 -19.75 20.90
C LYS A 23 -14.55 -20.03 20.34
N ALA A 24 -13.82 -20.95 20.96
CA ALA A 24 -12.51 -21.36 20.51
C ALA A 24 -12.26 -22.83 20.85
N THR A 25 -12.17 -23.70 19.84
CA THR A 25 -11.85 -25.11 20.04
C THR A 25 -10.48 -25.45 19.45
N LEU A 26 -9.54 -25.84 20.30
CA LEU A 26 -8.27 -26.40 19.84
C LEU A 26 -8.40 -27.92 19.67
N VAL A 27 -7.75 -28.47 18.64
CA VAL A 27 -7.79 -29.90 18.33
C VAL A 27 -6.39 -30.49 18.35
N CYS A 28 -6.14 -31.44 19.24
CA CYS A 28 -4.90 -32.21 19.30
C CYS A 28 -5.15 -33.62 18.74
N LEU A 29 -4.63 -33.87 17.54
CA LEU A 29 -4.68 -35.19 16.90
C LEU A 29 -3.43 -36.00 17.28
N ILE A 30 -3.66 -37.23 17.72
CA ILE A 30 -2.65 -38.16 18.23
C ILE A 30 -2.75 -39.43 17.40
N ASN A 31 -1.79 -39.64 16.50
CA ASN A 31 -1.84 -40.71 15.50
C ASN A 31 -0.73 -41.74 15.71
N ASP A 32 -0.99 -42.96 15.25
CA ASP A 32 0.01 -44.00 15.04
C ASP A 32 0.82 -44.40 16.29
N PHE A 33 0.17 -44.51 17.45
CA PHE A 33 0.82 -44.99 18.68
C PHE A 33 0.49 -46.43 19.04
N TYR A 34 1.40 -47.09 19.75
CA TYR A 34 1.21 -48.44 20.30
C TYR A 34 2.10 -48.62 21.53
N PRO A 35 1.64 -49.17 22.66
CA PRO A 35 0.33 -49.78 22.94
C PRO A 35 -0.79 -48.75 23.14
N ARG A 36 -2.03 -49.23 23.41
CA ARG A 36 -3.29 -48.44 23.43
C ARG A 36 -3.31 -47.26 24.42
N THR A 37 -2.53 -47.30 25.49
CA THR A 37 -2.63 -46.33 26.58
C THR A 37 -1.88 -45.04 26.25
N VAL A 38 -2.58 -43.90 26.30
CA VAL A 38 -1.99 -42.56 26.13
C VAL A 38 -2.59 -41.61 27.15
N LYS A 39 -1.79 -40.66 27.66
CA LYS A 39 -2.24 -39.60 28.57
C LYS A 39 -2.09 -38.26 27.87
N VAL A 40 -3.14 -37.44 27.89
CA VAL A 40 -3.14 -36.10 27.32
C VAL A 40 -3.32 -35.08 28.44
N ASN A 41 -2.54 -34.01 28.40
CA ASN A 41 -2.64 -32.88 29.32
C ASN A 41 -2.59 -31.58 28.51
N TRP A 42 -3.53 -30.68 28.77
CA TRP A 42 -3.53 -29.35 28.17
C TRP A 42 -2.88 -28.37 29.13
N LYS A 43 -2.08 -27.44 28.59
CA LYS A 43 -1.52 -26.33 29.37
C LYS A 43 -1.80 -25.01 28.68
N ALA A 44 -2.17 -23.99 29.45
CA ALA A 44 -2.23 -22.60 29.01
C ALA A 44 -1.20 -21.80 29.80
N ASP A 45 -0.25 -21.18 29.11
CA ASP A 45 0.88 -20.45 29.69
C ASP A 45 1.65 -21.28 30.75
N GLY A 46 1.81 -22.57 30.46
CA GLY A 46 2.48 -23.54 31.34
C GLY A 46 1.60 -24.16 32.44
N ASN A 47 0.42 -23.60 32.70
CA ASN A 47 -0.49 -24.08 33.74
C ASN A 47 -1.46 -25.13 33.19
N SER A 48 -1.66 -26.24 33.91
CA SER A 48 -2.58 -27.31 33.47
C SER A 48 -4.03 -26.83 33.40
N VAL A 49 -4.70 -27.15 32.29
CA VAL A 49 -6.10 -26.84 32.02
C VAL A 49 -6.87 -28.15 31.89
N THR A 50 -7.94 -28.29 32.69
CA THR A 50 -8.81 -29.48 32.67
C THR A 50 -10.25 -29.15 32.29
N GLN A 51 -10.69 -27.91 32.48
CA GLN A 51 -12.02 -27.48 32.10
C GLN A 51 -12.14 -27.36 30.57
N GLY A 52 -13.24 -27.85 30.00
CA GLY A 52 -13.48 -27.83 28.56
C GLY A 52 -12.64 -28.84 27.77
N VAL A 53 -11.88 -29.70 28.45
CA VAL A 53 -11.11 -30.77 27.82
C VAL A 53 -12.02 -31.97 27.57
N ASP A 54 -12.05 -32.43 26.33
CA ASP A 54 -12.70 -33.68 25.93
C ASP A 54 -11.70 -34.57 25.19
N THR A 55 -11.51 -35.80 25.63
CA THR A 55 -10.53 -36.71 25.04
C THR A 55 -11.20 -38.02 24.66
N THR A 56 -11.11 -38.34 23.38
CA THR A 56 -11.69 -39.55 22.81
C THR A 56 -10.94 -40.81 23.27
N GLN A 57 -11.66 -41.93 23.27
CA GLN A 57 -11.03 -43.23 23.53
C GLN A 57 -10.16 -43.64 22.34
N PRO A 58 -8.94 -44.16 22.58
CA PRO A 58 -8.08 -44.66 21.51
C PRO A 58 -8.77 -45.74 20.67
N SER A 59 -8.81 -45.50 19.37
CA SER A 59 -9.38 -46.38 18.34
C SER A 59 -8.25 -47.04 17.54
N LYS A 60 -8.44 -48.30 17.15
CA LYS A 60 -7.44 -49.06 16.40
C LYS A 60 -7.55 -48.73 14.91
N GLN A 61 -6.42 -48.40 14.29
CA GLN A 61 -6.29 -48.09 12.86
C GLN A 61 -5.95 -49.34 12.04
N SER A 62 -6.09 -49.25 10.71
CA SER A 62 -5.81 -50.36 9.77
C SER A 62 -4.36 -50.86 9.82
N ASN A 63 -3.42 -50.00 10.21
CA ASN A 63 -2.00 -50.33 10.39
C ASN A 63 -1.67 -51.00 11.74
N ASN A 64 -2.68 -51.45 12.49
CA ASN A 64 -2.56 -52.04 13.83
C ASN A 64 -1.98 -51.11 14.91
N LYS A 65 -2.00 -49.80 14.69
CA LYS A 65 -1.70 -48.78 15.72
C LYS A 65 -2.99 -48.14 16.22
N TYR A 66 -2.87 -47.22 17.17
CA TYR A 66 -3.99 -46.49 17.75
C TYR A 66 -3.93 -45.01 17.39
N ALA A 67 -5.11 -44.40 17.31
CA ALA A 67 -5.28 -42.96 17.22
C ALA A 67 -6.31 -42.48 18.25
N ALA A 68 -6.10 -41.26 18.72
CA ALA A 68 -7.00 -40.54 19.61
C ALA A 68 -6.96 -39.04 19.28
N SER A 69 -8.02 -38.35 19.64
CA SER A 69 -8.12 -36.90 19.57
C SER A 69 -8.47 -36.34 20.93
N SER A 70 -7.90 -35.17 21.24
CA SER A 70 -8.27 -34.37 22.41
C SER A 70 -8.65 -32.97 21.95
N PHE A 71 -9.68 -32.42 22.58
CA PHE A 71 -10.27 -31.12 22.28
C PHE A 71 -10.16 -30.25 23.53
N LEU A 72 -9.86 -28.96 23.34
CA LEU A 72 -9.93 -27.97 24.41
C LEU A 72 -10.85 -26.84 23.97
N SER A 73 -12.00 -26.74 24.64
CA SER A 73 -13.00 -25.71 24.41
C SER A 73 -12.80 -24.53 25.36
N LEU A 74 -12.59 -23.35 24.78
CA LEU A 74 -12.41 -22.06 25.46
C LEU A 74 -13.40 -21.03 24.89
N SER A 75 -13.56 -19.91 25.59
CA SER A 75 -14.08 -18.70 24.94
C SER A 75 -13.00 -18.05 24.06
N ALA A 76 -13.41 -17.30 23.04
CA ALA A 76 -12.46 -16.56 22.20
C ALA A 76 -11.62 -15.57 23.01
N ASN A 77 -12.19 -14.97 24.05
CA ASN A 77 -11.47 -14.06 24.96
C ASN A 77 -10.40 -14.79 25.78
N GLN A 78 -10.70 -15.98 26.31
CA GLN A 78 -9.71 -16.79 27.02
C GLN A 78 -8.58 -17.22 26.09
N TRP A 79 -8.92 -17.75 24.91
CA TRP A 79 -7.93 -18.11 23.89
C TRP A 79 -6.99 -16.93 23.61
N LYS A 80 -7.54 -15.76 23.26
CA LYS A 80 -6.76 -14.54 22.95
C LYS A 80 -5.94 -13.99 24.12
N SER A 81 -6.31 -14.32 25.36
CA SER A 81 -5.60 -13.85 26.56
C SER A 81 -4.33 -14.64 26.87
N TYR A 82 -4.23 -15.89 26.39
CA TYR A 82 -3.06 -16.74 26.62
C TYR A 82 -1.91 -16.37 25.68
N GLN A 83 -0.68 -16.51 26.14
CA GLN A 83 0.51 -16.41 25.28
C GLN A 83 0.66 -17.67 24.44
N SER A 84 0.41 -18.84 25.04
CA SER A 84 0.50 -20.13 24.36
C SER A 84 -0.38 -21.19 25.01
N VAL A 85 -1.00 -22.03 24.17
CA VAL A 85 -1.68 -23.25 24.61
C VAL A 85 -0.95 -24.46 24.04
N THR A 86 -0.68 -25.43 24.92
CA THR A 86 0.11 -26.61 24.64
C THR A 86 -0.71 -27.87 24.84
N CYS A 87 -0.71 -28.76 23.86
CA CYS A 87 -1.13 -30.15 24.02
C CYS A 87 0.11 -31.00 24.36
N GLN A 88 0.13 -31.58 25.56
CA GLN A 88 1.15 -32.49 26.04
C GLN A 88 0.63 -33.92 26.01
N VAL A 89 1.28 -34.79 25.23
CA VAL A 89 0.92 -36.19 25.07
C VAL A 89 2.01 -37.06 25.66
N THR A 90 1.66 -37.89 26.65
CA THR A 90 2.57 -38.86 27.26
C THR A 90 2.16 -40.27 26.88
N HIS A 91 3.11 -41.03 26.31
CA HIS A 91 2.92 -42.40 25.84
C HIS A 91 4.17 -43.23 26.20
N GLU A 92 3.98 -44.34 26.93
CA GLU A 92 5.08 -45.20 27.44
C GLU A 92 6.22 -44.43 28.12
N GLY A 93 5.91 -43.34 28.83
CA GLY A 93 6.91 -42.48 29.50
C GLY A 93 7.57 -41.41 28.61
N HIS A 94 7.36 -41.45 27.29
CA HIS A 94 7.79 -40.39 26.37
C HIS A 94 6.75 -39.29 26.29
N THR A 95 7.20 -38.03 26.27
CA THR A 95 6.32 -36.86 26.16
C THR A 95 6.58 -36.12 24.86
N VAL A 96 5.50 -35.83 24.13
CA VAL A 96 5.50 -34.99 22.93
C VAL A 96 4.62 -33.77 23.21
N GLU A 97 5.16 -32.58 23.01
CA GLU A 97 4.42 -31.33 23.17
C GLU A 97 4.27 -30.60 21.83
N LYS A 98 3.08 -30.04 21.61
CA LYS A 98 2.79 -29.10 20.53
C LYS A 98 2.12 -27.88 21.12
N SER A 99 2.56 -26.70 20.71
CA SER A 99 2.09 -25.42 21.24
C SER A 99 1.62 -24.51 20.12
N LEU A 100 0.59 -23.72 20.37
CA LEU A 100 0.10 -22.68 19.48
C LEU A 100 -0.04 -21.37 20.26
N ALA A 101 0.35 -20.26 19.64
CA ALA A 101 0.07 -18.93 20.17
C ALA A 101 -1.15 -18.33 19.47
N PRO A 102 -2.08 -17.67 20.18
CA PRO A 102 -3.18 -16.94 19.55
C PRO A 102 -2.70 -15.87 18.58
N ALA A 103 -1.53 -15.29 18.87
CA ALA A 103 -0.86 -14.34 17.98
C ALA A 103 -0.54 -14.95 16.61
N GLU A 104 -0.29 -16.26 16.52
CA GLU A 104 0.00 -16.98 15.26
C GLU A 104 -1.26 -17.23 14.42
N CYS A 105 -2.44 -17.09 15.03
CA CYS A 105 -3.74 -17.43 14.44
C CYS A 105 -4.54 -16.20 13.98
N GLN A 106 -3.89 -15.03 13.90
CA GLN A 106 -4.53 -13.84 13.35
C GLN A 106 -4.71 -13.99 11.82
N PRO A 107 -5.77 -13.39 11.24
CA PRO A 107 -5.91 -13.35 9.79
C PRO A 107 -4.69 -12.70 9.16
N ALA A 108 -4.22 -13.24 8.04
CA ALA A 108 -3.14 -12.60 7.28
C ALA A 108 -3.57 -11.18 6.89
N VAL A 109 -2.69 -10.22 7.14
CA VAL A 109 -2.88 -8.82 6.76
C VAL A 109 -1.82 -8.46 5.75
N THR A 110 -2.26 -8.09 4.55
CA THR A 110 -1.38 -7.64 3.48
C THR A 110 -0.73 -6.30 3.83
N PRO A 111 0.55 -6.08 3.49
CA PRO A 111 1.27 -4.86 3.82
C PRO A 111 0.71 -3.62 3.12
N SER A 112 0.80 -2.48 3.81
CA SER A 112 0.74 -1.16 3.16
C SER A 112 2.15 -0.78 2.71
N VAL A 113 2.32 -0.55 1.40
CA VAL A 113 3.62 -0.22 0.80
C VAL A 113 3.65 1.23 0.33
N ILE A 114 4.67 1.97 0.76
CA ILE A 114 4.93 3.35 0.36
C ILE A 114 6.35 3.42 -0.18
N LEU A 115 6.52 4.02 -1.36
CA LEU A 115 7.82 4.19 -2.01
C LEU A 115 8.16 5.68 -2.08
N PHE A 116 9.32 6.06 -1.57
CA PHE A 116 9.82 7.43 -1.55
C PHE A 116 10.96 7.62 -2.56
N PRO A 117 10.98 8.76 -3.26
CA PRO A 117 12.06 9.10 -4.18
C PRO A 117 13.34 9.53 -3.44
N PRO A 118 14.48 9.58 -4.14
CA PRO A 118 15.68 10.24 -3.64
C PRO A 118 15.43 11.73 -3.37
N SER A 119 16.15 12.30 -2.41
CA SER A 119 16.04 13.74 -2.15
C SER A 119 16.75 14.57 -3.21
N SER A 120 16.21 15.76 -3.50
CA SER A 120 16.84 16.70 -4.44
C SER A 120 18.24 17.15 -4.00
N GLU A 121 18.54 17.07 -2.71
CA GLU A 121 19.87 17.38 -2.16
C GLU A 121 20.86 16.25 -2.45
N GLU A 122 20.47 15.00 -2.20
CA GLU A 122 21.32 13.83 -2.44
C GLU A 122 21.69 13.68 -3.92
N LEU A 123 20.74 14.01 -4.82
CA LEU A 123 20.96 13.96 -6.27
C LEU A 123 22.05 14.92 -6.77
N LYS A 124 22.35 16.00 -6.03
CA LYS A 124 23.45 16.93 -6.38
C LYS A 124 24.82 16.30 -6.14
N ASP A 125 24.92 15.38 -5.19
CA ASP A 125 26.14 14.66 -4.85
C ASP A 125 26.28 13.33 -5.64
N ASN A 126 25.56 13.23 -6.76
CA ASN A 126 25.50 12.03 -7.62
C ASN A 126 25.06 10.75 -6.88
N LYS A 127 24.29 10.87 -5.81
CA LYS A 127 23.72 9.75 -5.06
C LYS A 127 22.19 9.74 -5.22
N ALA A 128 21.60 8.57 -5.11
CA ALA A 128 20.15 8.40 -5.17
C ALA A 128 19.72 7.22 -4.30
N THR A 129 19.00 7.48 -3.21
CA THR A 129 18.46 6.43 -2.35
C THR A 129 16.94 6.41 -2.42
N LEU A 130 16.36 5.30 -2.90
CA LEU A 130 14.93 5.05 -2.83
C LEU A 130 14.60 4.34 -1.52
N VAL A 131 13.47 4.68 -0.91
CA VAL A 131 13.01 4.07 0.36
C VAL A 131 11.65 3.43 0.18
N CYS A 132 11.57 2.12 0.40
CA CYS A 132 10.33 1.35 0.41
C CYS A 132 9.94 1.00 1.84
N LEU A 133 8.90 1.66 2.37
CA LEU A 133 8.34 1.36 3.68
C LEU A 133 7.21 0.34 3.55
N ILE A 134 7.24 -0.67 4.41
CA ILE A 134 6.34 -1.82 4.41
C ILE A 134 5.72 -1.90 5.80
N ASN A 135 4.45 -1.53 5.91
CA ASN A 135 3.78 -1.36 7.19
C ASN A 135 2.63 -2.35 7.38
N ASP A 136 2.32 -2.64 8.65
CA ASP A 136 1.09 -3.29 9.08
C ASP A 136 0.81 -4.66 8.43
N PHE A 137 1.84 -5.47 8.21
CA PHE A 137 1.66 -6.83 7.70
C PHE A 137 1.70 -7.88 8.81
N TYR A 138 1.04 -9.00 8.55
CA TYR A 138 1.02 -10.15 9.44
C TYR A 138 0.72 -11.41 8.62
N PRO A 139 1.45 -12.53 8.78
CA PRO A 139 2.54 -12.79 9.71
C PRO A 139 3.83 -12.06 9.33
N GLY A 140 4.83 -12.07 10.21
CA GLY A 140 6.04 -11.25 10.11
C GLY A 140 7.06 -11.62 9.03
N THR A 141 6.70 -12.43 8.03
CA THR A 141 7.60 -12.81 6.93
C THR A 141 7.22 -12.07 5.65
N VAL A 142 8.16 -11.31 5.07
CA VAL A 142 8.00 -10.61 3.79
C VAL A 142 9.21 -10.84 2.90
N LYS A 143 9.00 -10.86 1.59
CA LYS A 143 10.05 -10.84 0.57
C LYS A 143 9.98 -9.52 -0.19
N VAL A 144 11.12 -8.84 -0.34
CA VAL A 144 11.22 -7.58 -1.07
C VAL A 144 12.17 -7.76 -2.25
N ASN A 145 11.73 -7.37 -3.45
CA ASN A 145 12.57 -7.31 -4.64
C ASN A 145 12.50 -5.90 -5.23
N TRP A 146 13.63 -5.42 -5.75
CA TRP A 146 13.66 -4.19 -6.53
C TRP A 146 13.75 -4.50 -8.02
N LYS A 147 13.13 -3.67 -8.85
CA LYS A 147 13.26 -3.73 -10.31
C LYS A 147 13.52 -2.34 -10.86
N ALA A 148 14.40 -2.23 -11.85
CA ALA A 148 14.57 -1.04 -12.68
C ALA A 148 14.16 -1.40 -14.12
N ASP A 149 13.19 -0.68 -14.68
CA ASP A 149 12.62 -0.94 -16.00
C ASP A 149 12.19 -2.41 -16.18
N GLY A 150 11.61 -2.99 -15.13
CA GLY A 150 11.18 -4.39 -15.08
C GLY A 150 12.30 -5.41 -14.82
N THR A 151 13.57 -5.00 -14.85
CA THR A 151 14.73 -5.88 -14.61
C THR A 151 15.08 -5.93 -13.13
N PRO A 152 15.24 -7.12 -12.51
CA PRO A 152 15.60 -7.23 -11.10
C PRO A 152 16.93 -6.54 -10.75
N VAL A 153 16.94 -5.79 -9.64
CA VAL A 153 18.13 -5.12 -9.10
C VAL A 153 18.41 -5.67 -7.70
N THR A 154 19.64 -6.10 -7.47
CA THR A 154 20.10 -6.63 -6.17
C THR A 154 21.27 -5.83 -5.58
N GLN A 155 22.04 -5.14 -6.42
CA GLN A 155 23.14 -4.31 -5.96
C GLN A 155 22.62 -3.03 -5.30
N GLY A 156 23.19 -2.66 -4.15
CA GLY A 156 22.77 -1.48 -3.39
C GLY A 156 21.44 -1.64 -2.67
N VAL A 157 20.88 -2.86 -2.63
CA VAL A 157 19.68 -3.17 -1.86
C VAL A 157 20.04 -3.49 -0.42
N ASP A 158 19.39 -2.81 0.50
CA ASP A 158 19.40 -3.13 1.93
C ASP A 158 17.95 -3.32 2.40
N THR A 159 17.69 -4.36 3.20
CA THR A 159 16.35 -4.68 3.70
C THR A 159 16.44 -5.02 5.17
N THR A 160 15.70 -4.29 6.00
CA THR A 160 15.68 -4.51 7.45
C THR A 160 14.92 -5.78 7.79
N GLN A 161 15.29 -6.43 8.90
CA GLN A 161 14.44 -7.50 9.45
C GLN A 161 13.08 -6.93 9.91
N PRO A 162 11.96 -7.65 9.64
CA PRO A 162 10.66 -7.28 10.16
C PRO A 162 10.67 -7.12 11.68
N SER A 163 10.11 -6.01 12.15
CA SER A 163 9.98 -5.69 13.57
C SER A 163 8.51 -5.63 13.95
N LYS A 164 8.16 -6.18 15.11
CA LYS A 164 6.78 -6.15 15.63
C LYS A 164 6.45 -4.76 16.18
N GLN A 165 5.34 -4.21 15.74
CA GLN A 165 4.80 -2.91 16.15
C GLN A 165 3.85 -3.06 17.34
N SER A 166 3.50 -1.94 17.97
CA SER A 166 2.58 -1.89 19.13
C SER A 166 1.18 -2.42 18.82
N ASN A 167 0.74 -2.34 17.56
CA ASN A 167 -0.53 -2.89 17.08
C ASN A 167 -0.47 -4.41 16.78
N SER A 168 0.60 -5.10 17.19
CA SER A 168 0.87 -6.53 16.97
C SER A 168 1.09 -6.96 15.52
N LYS A 169 1.18 -6.02 14.58
CA LYS A 169 1.60 -6.27 13.20
C LYS A 169 3.10 -6.04 13.04
N TYR A 170 3.62 -6.26 11.85
CA TYR A 170 5.03 -6.10 11.53
C TYR A 170 5.24 -4.94 10.55
N ALA A 171 6.42 -4.32 10.68
CA ALA A 171 6.94 -3.37 9.72
C ALA A 171 8.37 -3.72 9.32
N ALA A 172 8.72 -3.38 8.09
CA ALA A 172 10.05 -3.49 7.53
C ALA A 172 10.30 -2.33 6.55
N SER A 173 11.57 -2.06 6.27
CA SER A 173 11.99 -1.07 5.28
C SER A 173 12.99 -1.71 4.33
N SER A 174 12.97 -1.29 3.08
CA SER A 174 14.04 -1.58 2.14
C SER A 174 14.51 -0.32 1.45
N PHE A 175 15.82 -0.26 1.20
CA PHE A 175 16.52 0.84 0.59
C PHE A 175 17.18 0.34 -0.69
N LEU A 176 17.16 1.16 -1.74
CA LEU A 176 17.92 0.92 -2.95
C LEU A 176 18.82 2.13 -3.21
N SER A 177 20.12 1.93 -3.10
CA SER A 177 21.14 2.93 -3.39
C SER A 177 21.64 2.82 -4.83
N LEU A 178 21.52 3.91 -5.57
CA LEU A 178 21.97 4.09 -6.95
C LEU A 178 22.83 5.36 -7.05
N SER A 179 23.53 5.54 -8.17
CA SER A 179 24.00 6.87 -8.56
C SER A 179 22.85 7.72 -9.13
N ALA A 180 22.96 9.05 -9.04
CA ALA A 180 21.96 9.94 -9.63
C ALA A 180 21.83 9.74 -11.15
N ASN A 181 22.93 9.42 -11.83
CA ASN A 181 22.93 9.12 -13.27
C ASN A 181 22.16 7.84 -13.59
N GLN A 182 22.34 6.77 -12.80
CA GLN A 182 21.57 5.53 -12.96
C GLN A 182 20.09 5.77 -12.71
N TRP A 183 19.73 6.42 -11.59
CA TRP A 183 18.36 6.78 -11.29
C TRP A 183 17.70 7.53 -12.46
N LYS A 184 18.33 8.60 -12.95
CA LYS A 184 17.82 9.41 -14.08
C LYS A 184 17.76 8.67 -15.42
N SER A 185 18.53 7.59 -15.58
CA SER A 185 18.54 6.80 -16.82
C SER A 185 17.40 5.81 -16.91
N TYR A 186 16.83 5.39 -15.77
CA TYR A 186 15.71 4.46 -15.74
C TYR A 186 14.39 5.18 -16.06
N GLN A 187 13.47 4.47 -16.71
CA GLN A 187 12.10 4.95 -16.90
C GLN A 187 11.30 4.83 -15.60
N SER A 188 11.51 3.72 -14.87
CA SER A 188 10.84 3.46 -13.60
C SER A 188 11.62 2.52 -12.71
N VAL A 189 11.56 2.76 -11.40
CA VAL A 189 12.06 1.84 -10.37
C VAL A 189 10.90 1.40 -9.50
N THR A 190 10.79 0.08 -9.31
CA THR A 190 9.70 -0.59 -8.60
C THR A 190 10.21 -1.30 -7.36
N CYS A 191 9.56 -1.05 -6.22
CA CYS A 191 9.63 -1.92 -5.05
C CYS A 191 8.49 -2.95 -5.12
N GLN A 192 8.84 -4.23 -5.17
CA GLN A 192 7.92 -5.35 -5.19
C GLN A 192 7.97 -6.07 -3.84
N VAL A 193 6.85 -6.10 -3.12
CA VAL A 193 6.72 -6.75 -1.82
C VAL A 193 5.79 -7.95 -1.95
N THR A 194 6.29 -9.15 -1.61
CA THR A 194 5.51 -10.38 -1.56
C THR A 194 5.29 -10.82 -0.12
N HIS A 195 4.04 -11.03 0.26
CA HIS A 195 3.59 -11.41 1.60
C HIS A 195 2.49 -12.46 1.48
N GLU A 196 2.66 -13.65 2.08
CA GLU A 196 1.72 -14.78 1.98
C GLU A 196 1.28 -15.11 0.54
N GLY A 197 2.17 -14.95 -0.43
CA GLY A 197 1.89 -15.18 -1.86
C GLY A 197 1.21 -14.01 -2.59
N HIS A 198 0.73 -12.98 -1.87
CA HIS A 198 0.23 -11.74 -2.45
C HIS A 198 1.37 -10.78 -2.76
N THR A 199 1.30 -10.10 -3.89
CA THR A 199 2.33 -9.13 -4.31
C THR A 199 1.75 -7.74 -4.41
N VAL A 200 2.41 -6.77 -3.76
CA VAL A 200 2.11 -5.34 -3.83
C VAL A 200 3.31 -4.65 -4.46
N GLU A 201 3.08 -3.88 -5.52
CA GLU A 201 4.13 -3.12 -6.21
C GLU A 201 3.86 -1.62 -6.10
N LYS A 202 4.95 -0.86 -5.89
CA LYS A 202 4.96 0.60 -6.02
C LYS A 202 6.12 0.98 -6.92
N SER A 203 5.86 1.90 -7.84
CA SER A 203 6.83 2.36 -8.83
C SER A 203 6.96 3.86 -8.78
N LEU A 204 8.17 4.37 -9.02
CA LEU A 204 8.45 5.78 -9.21
C LEU A 204 9.21 5.97 -10.51
N ALA A 205 8.87 7.02 -11.24
CA ALA A 205 9.63 7.47 -12.41
C ALA A 205 10.47 8.70 -12.02
N PRO A 206 11.73 8.81 -12.48
CA PRO A 206 12.53 10.04 -12.27
C PRO A 206 11.84 11.29 -12.83
N ALA A 207 11.05 11.13 -13.89
CA ALA A 207 10.25 12.20 -14.47
C ALA A 207 9.17 12.72 -13.52
N GLU A 208 8.65 11.89 -12.61
CA GLU A 208 7.66 12.30 -11.61
C GLU A 208 8.29 13.10 -10.45
N CYS A 209 9.61 13.04 -10.33
CA CYS A 209 10.39 13.71 -9.27
C CYS A 209 11.05 15.01 -9.74
N GLN A 210 10.60 15.58 -10.87
CA GLN A 210 11.08 16.88 -11.33
C GLN A 210 10.64 17.99 -10.36
N PRO A 211 11.47 19.03 -10.15
CA PRO A 211 11.07 20.18 -9.35
C PRO A 211 9.82 20.82 -9.95
N VAL A 212 8.92 21.28 -9.09
CA VAL A 212 7.73 22.02 -9.51
C VAL A 212 8.18 23.25 -10.32
N VAL A 213 7.68 23.36 -11.55
CA VAL A 213 7.92 24.50 -12.44
C VAL A 213 6.60 25.22 -12.61
N THR A 214 6.56 26.49 -12.19
CA THR A 214 5.37 27.33 -12.31
C THR A 214 5.12 27.74 -13.77
N PRO A 215 3.86 27.77 -14.24
CA PRO A 215 3.53 28.10 -15.63
C PRO A 215 3.93 29.51 -16.09
N SER A 216 4.27 29.63 -17.35
CA SER A 216 4.36 30.94 -18.01
C SER A 216 3.02 31.26 -18.69
N LEU A 217 2.34 32.31 -18.22
CA LEU A 217 1.04 32.73 -18.74
C LEU A 217 1.16 33.83 -19.79
N THR A 218 0.52 33.63 -20.94
CA THR A 218 0.34 34.65 -21.98
C THR A 218 -1.14 34.77 -22.32
N LEU A 219 -1.67 35.99 -22.30
CA LEU A 219 -3.09 36.27 -22.55
C LEU A 219 -3.23 37.18 -23.78
N PHE A 220 -4.00 36.73 -24.77
CA PHE A 220 -4.24 37.45 -26.02
C PHE A 220 -5.67 38.02 -26.07
N PRO A 221 -5.83 39.26 -26.58
CA PRO A 221 -7.14 39.85 -26.81
C PRO A 221 -7.83 39.20 -28.02
N PRO A 222 -9.16 39.42 -28.18
CA PRO A 222 -9.86 39.10 -29.42
C PRO A 222 -9.28 39.84 -30.62
N SER A 223 -9.38 39.24 -31.81
CA SER A 223 -8.93 39.91 -33.04
C SER A 223 -9.89 41.03 -33.46
N SER A 224 -9.35 42.08 -34.10
CA SER A 224 -10.12 43.20 -34.60
C SER A 224 -11.16 42.78 -35.66
N GLU A 225 -10.85 41.75 -36.44
CA GLU A 225 -11.75 41.15 -37.43
C GLU A 225 -12.95 40.47 -36.77
N GLU A 226 -12.72 39.63 -35.75
CA GLU A 226 -13.77 38.89 -35.06
C GLU A 226 -14.78 39.83 -34.35
N LEU A 227 -14.29 40.95 -33.81
CA LEU A 227 -15.12 41.94 -33.14
C LEU A 227 -16.15 42.61 -34.08
N LYS A 228 -15.88 42.66 -35.39
CA LYS A 228 -16.83 43.20 -36.38
C LYS A 228 -18.03 42.27 -36.57
N ASP A 229 -17.85 40.99 -36.33
CA ASP A 229 -18.89 39.96 -36.40
C ASP A 229 -19.60 39.74 -35.05
N ASN A 230 -19.47 40.69 -34.12
CA ASN A 230 -20.01 40.64 -32.75
C ASN A 230 -19.54 39.42 -31.92
N LYS A 231 -18.36 38.87 -32.24
CA LYS A 231 -17.73 37.77 -31.51
C LYS A 231 -16.45 38.27 -30.83
N ALA A 232 -16.05 37.62 -29.75
CA ALA A 232 -14.83 37.94 -29.04
C ALA A 232 -14.26 36.68 -28.37
N THR A 233 -13.08 36.25 -28.79
CA THR A 233 -12.39 35.11 -28.18
C THR A 233 -11.10 35.56 -27.49
N LEU A 234 -11.00 35.39 -26.17
CA LEU A 234 -9.74 35.53 -25.47
C LEU A 234 -8.98 34.21 -25.45
N VAL A 235 -7.65 34.27 -25.55
CA VAL A 235 -6.78 33.08 -25.54
C VAL A 235 -5.76 33.20 -24.43
N CYS A 236 -5.77 32.25 -23.49
CA CYS A 236 -4.79 32.13 -22.41
C CYS A 236 -3.90 30.91 -22.67
N LEU A 237 -2.64 31.15 -23.04
CA LEU A 237 -1.62 30.11 -23.17
C LEU A 237 -0.91 29.90 -21.83
N ILE A 238 -0.78 28.64 -21.45
CA ILE A 238 -0.22 28.17 -20.18
C ILE A 238 0.95 27.26 -20.56
N ASN A 239 2.17 27.79 -20.52
CA ASN A 239 3.35 27.09 -21.03
C ASN A 239 4.29 26.65 -19.91
N ASP A 240 5.14 25.67 -20.19
CA ASP A 240 6.32 25.34 -19.40
C ASP A 240 6.07 25.00 -17.91
N PHE A 241 4.95 24.33 -17.57
CA PHE A 241 4.67 23.92 -16.19
C PHE A 241 4.92 22.44 -15.90
N TYR A 242 5.17 22.12 -14.63
CA TYR A 242 5.34 20.75 -14.14
C TYR A 242 5.00 20.68 -12.66
N PRO A 243 4.21 19.71 -12.15
CA PRO A 243 3.60 18.58 -12.86
C PRO A 243 2.41 18.99 -13.74
N GLY A 244 1.91 18.08 -14.57
CA GLY A 244 0.93 18.33 -15.64
C GLY A 244 -0.50 18.65 -15.23
N THR A 245 -0.75 19.07 -13.98
CA THR A 245 -2.09 19.36 -13.46
C THR A 245 -2.24 20.86 -13.23
N VAL A 246 -3.18 21.51 -13.94
CA VAL A 246 -3.55 22.92 -13.74
C VAL A 246 -5.05 23.09 -13.69
N THR A 247 -5.52 24.05 -12.92
CA THR A 247 -6.91 24.49 -12.90
C THR A 247 -6.99 25.90 -13.45
N VAL A 248 -7.88 26.15 -14.42
CA VAL A 248 -8.05 27.48 -15.03
C VAL A 248 -9.41 28.05 -14.61
N ASN A 249 -9.44 29.34 -14.32
CA ASN A 249 -10.65 30.11 -14.02
C ASN A 249 -10.59 31.45 -14.73
N TRP A 250 -11.67 31.81 -15.44
CA TRP A 250 -11.82 33.13 -16.05
C TRP A 250 -12.59 34.06 -15.13
N LYS A 251 -12.19 35.33 -15.08
CA LYS A 251 -12.93 36.37 -14.35
C LYS A 251 -13.16 37.58 -15.22
N ALA A 252 -14.34 38.19 -15.12
CA ALA A 252 -14.60 39.56 -15.58
C ALA A 252 -14.90 40.44 -14.38
N ASP A 253 -14.18 41.55 -14.26
CA ASP A 253 -14.35 42.54 -13.19
C ASP A 253 -14.34 41.90 -11.78
N GLY A 254 -13.52 40.85 -11.60
CA GLY A 254 -13.38 40.08 -10.36
C GLY A 254 -14.39 38.94 -10.18
N THR A 255 -15.40 38.82 -11.03
CA THR A 255 -16.44 37.77 -10.96
C THR A 255 -16.08 36.59 -11.87
N SER A 256 -16.15 35.36 -11.35
CA SER A 256 -15.84 34.15 -12.12
C SER A 256 -16.85 33.91 -13.26
N ILE A 257 -16.34 33.55 -14.44
CA ILE A 257 -17.11 33.19 -15.63
C ILE A 257 -16.95 31.69 -15.88
N THR A 258 -18.07 31.00 -16.07
CA THR A 258 -18.11 29.56 -16.36
C THR A 258 -18.66 29.23 -17.75
N GLN A 259 -19.35 30.17 -18.40
CA GLN A 259 -19.92 29.99 -19.74
C GLN A 259 -18.93 30.40 -20.82
N GLY A 260 -18.91 29.66 -21.95
CA GLY A 260 -18.05 29.96 -23.09
C GLY A 260 -16.56 29.65 -22.88
N MET A 261 -16.23 29.00 -21.75
CA MET A 261 -14.88 28.52 -21.45
C MET A 261 -14.63 27.18 -22.12
N ASP A 262 -13.50 27.06 -22.81
CA ASP A 262 -12.96 25.81 -23.34
C ASP A 262 -11.49 25.69 -22.93
N THR A 263 -11.10 24.57 -22.34
CA THR A 263 -9.72 24.38 -21.84
C THR A 263 -9.20 23.04 -22.29
N THR A 264 -8.04 23.05 -22.96
CA THR A 264 -7.40 21.84 -23.46
C THR A 264 -6.83 21.02 -22.31
N GLN A 265 -6.80 19.70 -22.47
CA GLN A 265 -6.01 18.85 -21.56
C GLN A 265 -4.52 19.20 -21.67
N PRO A 266 -3.78 19.27 -20.55
CA PRO A 266 -2.34 19.49 -20.58
C PRO A 266 -1.60 18.44 -21.43
N SER A 267 -0.81 18.90 -22.38
CA SER A 267 0.03 18.05 -23.23
C SER A 267 1.49 18.17 -22.84
N LYS A 268 2.18 17.03 -22.74
CA LYS A 268 3.62 17.00 -22.45
C LYS A 268 4.43 17.39 -23.69
N GLU A 269 5.35 18.33 -23.52
CA GLU A 269 6.24 18.87 -24.54
C GLU A 269 7.59 18.14 -24.57
N SER A 270 8.39 18.40 -25.61
CA SER A 270 9.72 17.80 -25.81
C SER A 270 10.71 18.11 -24.70
N ASN A 271 10.53 19.22 -23.98
CA ASN A 271 11.34 19.63 -22.83
C ASN A 271 10.90 18.97 -21.50
N ASN A 272 10.00 17.97 -21.55
CA ASN A 272 9.37 17.29 -20.42
C ASN A 272 8.44 18.14 -19.54
N LYS A 273 8.14 19.37 -19.92
CA LYS A 273 7.13 20.20 -19.27
C LYS A 273 5.78 20.04 -19.96
N TYR A 274 4.75 20.66 -19.41
CA TYR A 274 3.40 20.64 -19.94
C TYR A 274 3.01 22.01 -20.46
N ALA A 275 2.17 22.00 -21.49
CA ALA A 275 1.48 23.17 -22.00
C ALA A 275 -0.03 22.89 -22.08
N ALA A 276 -0.83 23.93 -21.88
CA ALA A 276 -2.27 23.93 -22.03
C ALA A 276 -2.75 25.29 -22.57
N SER A 277 -3.94 25.32 -23.14
CA SER A 277 -4.58 26.55 -23.61
C SER A 277 -6.01 26.61 -23.07
N SER A 278 -6.45 27.82 -22.74
CA SER A 278 -7.84 28.09 -22.39
C SER A 278 -8.37 29.23 -23.24
N PHE A 279 -9.63 29.09 -23.67
CA PHE A 279 -10.34 30.00 -24.54
C PHE A 279 -11.58 30.50 -23.81
N LEU A 280 -11.88 31.78 -23.94
CA LEU A 280 -13.12 32.37 -23.44
C LEU A 280 -13.86 33.04 -24.60
N SER A 281 -15.00 32.46 -24.97
CA SER A 281 -15.88 32.95 -26.02
C SER A 281 -16.95 33.88 -25.44
N LEU A 282 -17.01 35.10 -25.95
CA LEU A 282 -17.95 36.16 -25.56
C LEU A 282 -18.54 36.81 -26.82
N SER A 283 -19.56 37.65 -26.64
CA SER A 283 -19.94 38.64 -27.66
C SER A 283 -19.04 39.88 -27.58
N ALA A 284 -18.89 40.61 -28.69
CA ALA A 284 -18.11 41.84 -28.71
C ALA A 284 -18.66 42.89 -27.74
N ASN A 285 -19.99 42.95 -27.56
CA ASN A 285 -20.62 43.84 -26.59
C ASN A 285 -20.28 43.48 -25.14
N GLN A 286 -20.27 42.19 -24.80
CA GLN A 286 -19.86 41.73 -23.47
C GLN A 286 -18.39 42.06 -23.21
N TRP A 287 -17.50 41.74 -24.16
CA TRP A 287 -16.07 42.09 -24.06
C TRP A 287 -15.86 43.58 -23.81
N LYS A 288 -16.50 44.45 -24.60
CA LYS A 288 -16.40 45.91 -24.46
C LYS A 288 -17.03 46.46 -23.18
N SER A 289 -17.95 45.72 -22.56
CA SER A 289 -18.61 46.14 -21.33
C SER A 289 -17.74 45.90 -20.09
N TYR A 290 -16.77 44.98 -20.16
CA TYR A 290 -15.91 44.66 -19.03
C TYR A 290 -14.82 45.72 -18.85
N GLN A 291 -14.47 46.01 -17.61
CA GLN A 291 -13.30 46.84 -17.31
C GLN A 291 -12.02 46.00 -17.41
N ARG A 292 -12.10 44.72 -17.05
CA ARG A 292 -10.98 43.80 -17.04
C ARG A 292 -11.45 42.36 -17.21
N ALA A 293 -10.79 41.61 -18.09
CA ALA A 293 -10.86 40.16 -18.10
C ALA A 293 -9.54 39.55 -17.63
N THR A 294 -9.64 38.50 -16.81
CA THR A 294 -8.50 37.85 -16.16
C THR A 294 -8.55 36.35 -16.42
N CYS A 295 -7.45 35.80 -16.90
CA CYS A 295 -7.17 34.36 -16.87
C CYS A 295 -6.40 34.07 -15.59
N GLN A 296 -6.97 33.28 -14.69
CA GLN A 296 -6.34 32.82 -13.45
C GLN A 296 -6.07 31.32 -13.55
N VAL A 297 -4.84 30.91 -13.28
CA VAL A 297 -4.38 29.53 -13.31
C VAL A 297 -3.88 29.15 -11.93
N THR A 298 -4.32 28.00 -11.42
CA THR A 298 -3.83 27.40 -10.17
C THR A 298 -2.99 26.17 -10.50
N HIS A 299 -1.77 26.13 -9.99
CA HIS A 299 -0.80 25.06 -10.19
C HIS A 299 -0.11 24.75 -8.85
N GLU A 300 -0.18 23.49 -8.40
CA GLU A 300 0.36 23.06 -7.10
C GLU A 300 -0.05 23.97 -5.91
N GLY A 301 -1.29 24.46 -5.92
CA GLY A 301 -1.84 25.35 -4.89
C GLY A 301 -1.43 26.82 -5.01
N GLN A 302 -0.56 27.18 -5.97
CA GLN A 302 -0.20 28.57 -6.26
C GLN A 302 -1.10 29.15 -7.36
N ALA A 303 -1.60 30.36 -7.17
CA ALA A 303 -2.45 31.05 -8.14
C ALA A 303 -1.67 32.13 -8.90
N MET A 304 -1.84 32.15 -10.22
CA MET A 304 -1.13 33.01 -11.14
C MET A 304 -2.14 33.60 -12.12
N GLU A 305 -1.98 34.86 -12.51
CA GLU A 305 -2.97 35.48 -13.39
C GLU A 305 -2.39 36.49 -14.38
N ARG A 306 -3.11 36.64 -15.49
CA ARG A 306 -2.90 37.69 -16.50
C ARG A 306 -4.24 38.33 -16.78
N SER A 307 -4.21 39.64 -16.99
CA SER A 307 -5.40 40.44 -17.24
C SER A 307 -5.24 41.29 -18.48
N LEU A 308 -6.34 41.51 -19.19
CA LEU A 308 -6.44 42.48 -20.28
C LEU A 308 -7.56 43.47 -19.98
N VAL A 309 -7.36 44.69 -20.45
CA VAL A 309 -8.34 45.77 -20.41
C VAL A 309 -8.82 46.02 -21.85
N PRO A 310 -10.12 45.93 -22.15
CA PRO A 310 -10.63 46.12 -23.51
C PRO A 310 -10.22 47.47 -24.14
N ALA A 311 -10.18 48.52 -23.33
CA ALA A 311 -9.82 49.87 -23.78
C ALA A 311 -8.36 50.00 -24.25
N GLU A 312 -7.47 49.12 -23.83
CA GLU A 312 -6.04 49.13 -24.21
C GLU A 312 -5.77 48.29 -25.48
N CYS A 313 -6.77 47.54 -25.95
CA CYS A 313 -6.66 46.61 -27.08
C CYS A 313 -7.39 47.11 -28.35
N SER A 314 -7.83 48.38 -28.35
CA SER A 314 -8.67 49.00 -29.39
C SER A 314 -7.86 49.76 -30.42
#